data_AF-A0A1V1PG23-F1
#
_entry.id   AF-A0A1V1PG23-F1
#
_cell.length_a   1.000
_cell.length_b   1.000
_cell.length_c   1.000
_cell.angle_alpha   90.00
_cell.angle_beta   90.00
_cell.angle_gamma   90.00
#
_symmetry.space_group_name_H-M   'P 1'
#
loop_
_entity.id
_entity.type
_entity.pdbx_description
1 polymer ?
#
loop_
_entity_poly.entity_id
_entity_poly.type
_entity_poly.pdbx_seq_one_letter_code
_entity_poly.pdbx_strand_id
1 'polypeptide(L)'
;MAVPIRIPKCHQTLITMSAGMSMVAWQQAGIIDRELSYYKELSNHIGFLSFISYGDNHRTETKLLKQHIPDANIIWTRPPMMSQLPINLFWHTFLPPFNCKPFDGVKRVRTNQISGAWPGVIIAQHFKVPFILRAGYLMSKNIRLDKQAHAIKKKFLFY
;
A
#
# COMPACT_ATOMS: atom_id res chain seq x y z
N MET A 1 -25.17 4.84 3.37
CA MET A 1 -24.85 5.73 4.51
C MET A 1 -23.38 5.57 4.84
N ALA A 2 -22.56 6.60 4.59
CA ALA A 2 -21.14 6.57 4.91
C ALA A 2 -20.95 6.74 6.42
N VAL A 3 -20.30 5.77 7.06
CA VAL A 3 -19.91 5.89 8.47
C VAL A 3 -18.89 7.02 8.59
N PRO A 4 -19.13 8.07 9.40
CA PRO A 4 -18.14 9.11 9.61
C PRO A 4 -17.01 8.52 10.45
N ILE A 5 -15.88 8.21 9.81
CA ILE A 5 -14.66 7.77 10.51
C ILE A 5 -14.10 9.01 11.21
N ARG A 6 -14.45 9.17 12.49
CA ARG A 6 -13.87 10.20 13.36
C ARG A 6 -12.46 9.73 13.71
N ILE A 7 -11.47 10.16 12.94
CA ILE A 7 -10.07 9.81 13.17
C ILE A 7 -9.56 10.67 14.34
N PRO A 8 -9.16 10.08 15.49
CA PRO A 8 -8.55 10.86 16.56
C PRO A 8 -7.21 11.43 16.09
N LYS A 9 -6.95 12.71 16.41
CA LYS A 9 -5.74 13.47 16.05
C LYS A 9 -4.50 13.02 16.85
N CYS A 10 -4.15 11.74 16.80
CA CYS A 10 -2.96 11.19 17.44
C CYS A 10 -2.04 10.59 16.37
N HIS A 11 -0.92 11.27 16.10
CA HIS A 11 0.21 10.85 15.26
C HIS A 11 -0.01 9.70 14.26
N GLN A 12 -0.83 9.94 13.24
CA GLN A 12 -1.12 8.92 12.22
C GLN A 12 0.07 8.74 11.27
N THR A 13 0.54 7.50 11.15
CA THR A 13 1.56 7.10 10.16
C THR A 13 0.89 6.39 9.00
N LEU A 14 1.10 6.90 7.78
CA LEU A 14 0.61 6.30 6.56
C LEU A 14 1.62 5.27 6.03
N ILE A 15 1.16 4.06 5.76
CA ILE A 15 1.89 2.98 5.13
C ILE A 15 1.38 2.81 3.69
N THR A 16 2.26 2.92 2.72
CA THR A 16 1.92 2.60 1.32
C THR A 16 2.36 1.18 0.99
N MET A 17 1.41 0.34 0.61
CA MET A 17 1.69 -1.02 0.16
C MET A 17 2.43 -0.99 -1.18
N SER A 18 3.12 -2.09 -1.49
CA SER A 18 3.73 -2.29 -2.81
C SER A 18 2.67 -2.12 -3.90
N ALA A 19 3.08 -1.56 -5.04
CA ALA A 19 2.16 -1.36 -6.16
C ALA A 19 1.51 -2.69 -6.55
N GLY A 20 0.17 -2.73 -6.61
CA GLY A 20 -0.61 -3.92 -6.95
C GLY A 20 -0.81 -4.91 -5.81
N MET A 21 -0.26 -4.67 -4.62
CA MET A 21 -0.51 -5.49 -3.45
C MET A 21 -1.70 -4.98 -2.63
N SER A 22 -2.37 -5.92 -1.99
CA SER A 22 -3.50 -5.69 -1.10
C SER A 22 -3.45 -6.65 0.09
N MET A 23 -4.28 -6.44 1.11
CA MET A 23 -4.40 -7.35 2.25
C MET A 23 -4.83 -8.74 1.78
N VAL A 24 -5.79 -8.80 0.84
CA VAL A 24 -6.19 -10.07 0.21
C VAL A 24 -5.02 -10.73 -0.50
N ALA A 25 -4.21 -9.98 -1.26
CA ALA A 25 -3.04 -10.52 -1.94
C ALA A 25 -1.98 -11.05 -0.95
N TRP A 26 -1.75 -10.35 0.17
CA TRP A 26 -0.87 -10.84 1.24
C TRP A 26 -1.39 -12.12 1.90
N GLN A 27 -2.70 -12.23 2.09
CA GLN A 27 -3.30 -13.45 2.63
C GLN A 27 -3.17 -14.62 1.66
N GLN A 28 -3.47 -14.40 0.38
CA GLN A 28 -3.34 -15.43 -0.67
C GLN A 28 -1.90 -15.91 -0.85
N ALA A 29 -0.93 -15.02 -0.69
CA ALA A 29 0.50 -15.34 -0.73
C ALA A 29 1.02 -15.97 0.58
N GLY A 30 0.20 -16.07 1.63
CA GLY A 30 0.60 -16.63 2.93
C GLY A 30 1.62 -15.78 3.71
N ILE A 31 1.72 -14.48 3.40
CA ILE A 31 2.70 -13.57 4.03
C ILE A 31 2.07 -12.53 4.95
N ILE A 32 0.73 -12.50 5.06
CA ILE A 32 0.00 -11.46 5.80
C ILE A 32 0.41 -11.40 7.28
N ASP A 33 0.52 -12.54 7.96
CA ASP A 33 0.89 -12.60 9.38
C ASP A 33 2.29 -12.03 9.63
N ARG A 34 3.23 -12.36 8.75
CA ARG A 34 4.62 -11.88 8.84
C ARG A 34 4.70 -10.37 8.60
N GLU A 35 4.02 -9.85 7.58
CA GLU A 35 4.07 -8.42 7.26
C GLU A 35 3.32 -7.59 8.31
N LEU A 36 2.13 -8.03 8.74
CA LEU A 36 1.32 -7.28 9.72
C LEU A 36 1.83 -7.41 11.16
N SER A 37 2.51 -8.50 11.54
CA SER A 37 3.13 -8.61 12.88
C SER A 37 4.18 -7.52 13.10
N TYR A 38 5.01 -7.24 12.08
CA TYR A 38 5.95 -6.12 12.10
C TYR A 38 5.24 -4.77 12.30
N TYR A 39 4.14 -4.53 11.58
CA TYR A 39 3.38 -3.28 11.72
C TYR A 39 2.66 -3.18 13.08
N LYS A 40 2.20 -4.31 13.61
CA LYS A 40 1.59 -4.38 14.94
C LYS A 40 2.58 -3.94 16.01
N GLU A 41 3.78 -4.52 16.01
CA GLU A 41 4.84 -4.13 16.93
C GLU A 41 5.23 -2.66 16.74
N LEU A 42 5.39 -2.22 15.48
CA LEU A 42 5.71 -0.82 15.17
C LEU A 42 4.64 0.15 15.70
N SER A 43 3.36 -0.20 15.62
CA SER A 43 2.26 0.65 16.08
C SER A 43 2.33 0.97 17.58
N ASN A 44 2.90 0.06 18.39
CA ASN A 44 3.12 0.29 19.82
C ASN A 44 4.11 1.44 20.10
N HIS A 45 4.99 1.75 19.14
CA HIS A 45 6.01 2.79 19.28
C HIS A 45 5.63 4.10 18.60
N ILE A 46 4.92 4.04 17.46
CA ILE A 46 4.65 5.23 16.63
C ILE A 46 3.19 5.65 16.58
N GLY A 47 2.30 4.91 17.23
CA GLY A 47 0.87 5.19 17.30
C GLY A 47 0.08 4.62 16.11
N PHE A 48 -1.01 5.31 15.77
CA PHE A 48 -2.00 4.83 14.80
C PHE A 48 -1.42 4.64 13.40
N LEU A 49 -1.72 3.49 12.81
CA LEU A 49 -1.31 3.14 11.46
C LEU A 49 -2.49 3.22 10.50
N SER A 50 -2.18 3.71 9.31
CA SER A 50 -3.13 3.77 8.22
C SER A 50 -2.50 3.26 6.94
N PHE A 51 -3.26 2.54 6.11
CA PHE A 51 -2.73 1.87 4.93
C PHE A 51 -3.36 2.39 3.63
N ILE A 52 -2.54 2.44 2.58
CA ILE A 52 -2.99 2.48 1.18
C ILE A 52 -2.89 1.06 0.64
N SER A 53 -4.03 0.49 0.22
CA SER A 53 -4.11 -0.83 -0.39
C SER A 53 -4.55 -0.73 -1.85
N TYR A 54 -4.14 -1.66 -2.71
CA TYR A 54 -4.60 -1.77 -4.09
C TYR A 54 -5.76 -2.77 -4.27
N GLY A 55 -6.33 -3.26 -3.17
CA GLY A 55 -7.53 -4.10 -3.18
C GLY A 55 -8.74 -3.36 -3.75
N ASP A 56 -9.68 -4.11 -4.32
CA ASP A 56 -10.93 -3.60 -4.90
C ASP A 56 -12.08 -3.51 -3.89
N ASN A 57 -12.00 -4.23 -2.77
CA ASN A 57 -13.04 -4.25 -1.75
C ASN A 57 -12.56 -3.68 -0.41
N HIS A 58 -12.91 -2.41 -0.15
CA HIS A 58 -12.57 -1.69 1.09
C HIS A 58 -13.02 -2.42 2.36
N ARG A 59 -14.22 -3.02 2.35
CA ARG A 59 -14.77 -3.72 3.53
C ARG A 59 -13.97 -4.98 3.84
N THR A 60 -13.63 -5.78 2.82
CA THR A 60 -12.82 -6.99 2.98
C THR A 60 -11.43 -6.66 3.46
N GLU A 61 -10.78 -5.70 2.80
CA GLU A 61 -9.43 -5.23 3.16
C GLU A 61 -9.38 -4.72 4.60
N THR A 62 -10.36 -3.90 5.01
CA THR A 62 -10.43 -3.38 6.38
C THR A 62 -10.67 -4.49 7.39
N LYS A 63 -11.51 -5.48 7.07
CA LYS A 63 -11.75 -6.64 7.93
C LYS A 63 -10.46 -7.43 8.17
N LEU A 64 -9.69 -7.70 7.12
CA LEU A 64 -8.42 -8.43 7.23
C LEU A 64 -7.39 -7.66 8.05
N LEU A 65 -7.26 -6.35 7.82
CA LEU A 65 -6.34 -5.52 8.60
C LEU A 65 -6.72 -5.53 10.10
N LYS A 66 -8.00 -5.33 10.42
CA LYS A 66 -8.48 -5.25 11.80
C LYS A 66 -8.39 -6.56 12.58
N GLN A 67 -8.35 -7.71 11.90
CA GLN A 67 -8.05 -8.99 12.54
C GLN A 67 -6.63 -9.04 13.14
N HIS A 68 -5.69 -8.27 12.58
CA HIS A 68 -4.29 -8.26 13.02
C HIS A 68 -3.96 -7.02 13.87
N ILE A 69 -4.47 -5.86 13.45
CA ILE A 69 -4.23 -4.56 14.09
C ILE A 69 -5.58 -3.83 14.22
N PRO A 70 -6.31 -3.98 15.35
CA PRO A 70 -7.66 -3.44 15.52
C PRO A 70 -7.78 -1.92 15.33
N ASP A 71 -6.74 -1.19 15.74
CA ASP A 71 -6.70 0.27 15.70
C ASP A 71 -6.20 0.84 14.36
N ALA A 72 -5.82 -0.02 13.41
CA ALA A 72 -5.37 0.41 12.11
C ALA A 72 -6.54 0.63 11.13
N ASN A 73 -6.33 1.54 10.17
CA ASN A 73 -7.33 1.88 9.17
C ASN A 73 -6.81 1.73 7.73
N ILE A 74 -7.73 1.54 6.80
CA ILE A 74 -7.44 1.64 5.36
C ILE A 74 -8.02 2.96 4.86
N ILE A 75 -7.13 3.90 4.53
CA ILE A 75 -7.51 5.24 4.07
C ILE A 75 -7.97 5.18 2.61
N TRP A 76 -7.28 4.36 1.81
CA TRP A 76 -7.52 4.30 0.38
C TRP A 76 -7.40 2.88 -0.14
N THR A 77 -8.35 2.54 -1.00
CA THR A 77 -8.36 1.33 -1.82
C THR A 77 -8.58 1.70 -3.27
N ARG A 78 -8.20 0.80 -4.18
CA ARG A 78 -8.48 0.97 -5.61
C ARG A 78 -10.00 1.03 -5.82
N PRO A 79 -10.54 2.06 -6.51
CA PRO A 79 -11.96 2.12 -6.80
C PRO A 79 -12.42 0.91 -7.63
N PRO A 80 -13.56 0.26 -7.28
CA PRO A 80 -14.05 -0.92 -7.99
C PRO A 80 -14.30 -0.66 -9.48
N MET A 81 -14.76 0.53 -9.85
CA MET A 81 -15.00 0.91 -11.25
C MET A 81 -13.72 0.90 -12.10
N MET A 82 -12.57 1.11 -11.47
CA MET A 82 -11.28 1.05 -12.15
C MET A 82 -10.64 -0.34 -12.08
N SER A 83 -11.30 -1.32 -11.44
CA SER A 83 -10.77 -2.68 -11.42
C SER A 83 -10.89 -3.40 -12.76
N GLN A 84 -11.89 -2.99 -13.55
CA GLN A 84 -12.21 -3.53 -14.87
C GLN A 84 -11.49 -2.79 -16.00
N LEU A 85 -10.90 -1.63 -15.71
CA LEU A 85 -10.12 -0.89 -16.69
C LEU A 85 -8.70 -1.46 -16.71
N PRO A 86 -8.11 -1.73 -17.90
CA PRO A 86 -6.68 -2.04 -18.04
C PRO A 86 -5.84 -0.78 -17.84
N ILE A 87 -6.17 0.00 -16.81
CA ILE A 87 -5.44 1.18 -16.42
C ILE A 87 -4.19 0.69 -15.70
N ASN A 88 -3.06 1.06 -16.28
CA ASN A 88 -1.75 0.62 -15.82
C ASN A 88 -1.58 0.96 -14.33
N LEU A 89 -0.95 0.05 -13.57
CA LEU A 89 -0.67 0.19 -12.13
C LEU A 89 -0.07 1.56 -11.75
N PHE A 90 0.63 2.15 -12.72
CA PHE A 90 1.11 3.51 -12.74
C PHE A 90 0.04 4.55 -12.38
N TRP A 91 -1.09 4.59 -13.10
CA TRP A 91 -2.15 5.58 -12.90
C TRP A 91 -2.81 5.46 -11.53
N HIS A 92 -3.02 4.23 -11.05
CA HIS A 92 -3.55 3.99 -9.70
C HIS A 92 -2.69 4.57 -8.60
N THR A 93 -1.41 4.77 -8.88
CA THR A 93 -0.44 5.27 -7.93
C THR A 93 -0.46 6.80 -7.82
N PHE A 94 -1.01 7.49 -8.82
CA PHE A 94 -1.19 8.95 -8.82
C PHE A 94 -2.59 9.39 -8.37
N LEU A 95 -3.56 8.47 -8.29
CA LEU A 95 -4.93 8.77 -7.86
C LEU A 95 -5.13 9.14 -6.38
N PRO A 96 -4.42 8.53 -5.41
CA PRO A 96 -4.59 8.83 -3.99
C PRO A 96 -4.54 10.33 -3.63
N PRO A 97 -3.57 11.14 -4.11
CA PRO A 97 -3.47 12.56 -3.75
C PRO A 97 -4.59 13.46 -4.29
N PHE A 98 -5.46 13.00 -5.20
CA PHE A 98 -6.55 13.86 -5.72
C PHE A 98 -7.71 14.02 -4.72
N ASN A 99 -7.80 13.17 -3.71
CA ASN A 99 -8.76 13.33 -2.61
C ASN A 99 -7.98 13.53 -1.31
N CYS A 100 -7.75 14.77 -0.89
CA CYS A 100 -6.92 15.09 0.28
C CYS A 100 -7.60 14.80 1.63
N LYS A 101 -8.93 14.76 1.69
CA LYS A 101 -9.70 14.59 2.94
C LYS A 101 -9.34 13.34 3.76
N PRO A 102 -9.14 12.15 3.15
CA PRO A 102 -8.82 10.94 3.89
C PRO A 102 -7.41 10.96 4.52
N PHE A 103 -6.53 11.83 4.04
CA PHE A 103 -5.15 11.97 4.51
C PHE A 103 -4.98 13.08 5.54
N ASP A 104 -6.05 13.80 5.88
CA ASP A 104 -6.01 14.83 6.92
C ASP A 104 -5.60 14.19 8.27
N GLY A 105 -4.58 14.75 8.91
CA GLY A 105 -3.99 14.21 10.14
C GLY A 105 -2.80 13.26 9.97
N VAL A 106 -2.43 12.86 8.75
CA VAL A 106 -1.18 12.11 8.50
C VAL A 106 0.01 12.99 8.92
N LYS A 107 0.90 12.43 9.75
CA LYS A 107 2.12 13.12 10.24
C LYS A 107 3.41 12.55 9.69
N ARG A 108 3.37 11.32 9.17
CA ARG A 108 4.53 10.59 8.63
C ARG A 108 4.05 9.65 7.54
N VAL A 109 4.86 9.46 6.50
CA VAL A 109 4.58 8.49 5.43
C VAL A 109 5.73 7.51 5.35
N ARG A 110 5.40 6.22 5.21
CA ARG A 110 6.36 5.12 5.06
C ARG A 110 5.87 4.18 3.96
N THR A 111 6.82 3.58 3.27
CA THR A 111 6.55 2.57 2.22
C THR A 111 6.83 1.17 2.74
N ASN A 112 6.12 0.16 2.23
CA ASN A 112 6.50 -1.23 2.47
C ASN A 112 7.67 -1.66 1.56
N GLN A 113 7.62 -1.25 0.29
CA GLN A 113 8.62 -1.54 -0.74
C GLN A 113 8.73 -0.36 -1.71
N ILE A 114 9.83 -0.32 -2.47
CA ILE A 114 10.11 0.77 -3.42
C ILE A 114 9.03 0.95 -4.49
N SER A 115 8.34 -0.12 -4.89
CA SER A 115 7.27 -0.06 -5.90
C SER A 115 6.08 0.79 -5.44
N GLY A 116 5.80 0.82 -4.14
CA GLY A 116 4.76 1.62 -3.51
C GLY A 116 5.21 3.02 -3.09
N ALA A 117 6.36 3.51 -3.58
CA ALA A 117 6.94 4.78 -3.13
C ALA A 117 6.27 6.01 -3.72
N TRP A 118 5.89 5.96 -4.99
CA TRP A 118 5.24 7.06 -5.71
C TRP A 118 4.03 7.70 -5.00
N PRO A 119 3.01 6.97 -4.51
CA PRO A 119 1.87 7.61 -3.84
C PRO A 119 2.32 8.22 -2.52
N GLY A 120 3.26 7.58 -1.82
CA GLY A 120 3.79 8.05 -0.55
C GLY A 120 4.62 9.33 -0.68
N VAL A 121 5.45 9.44 -1.73
CA VAL A 121 6.20 10.67 -2.03
C VAL A 121 5.26 11.82 -2.32
N ILE A 122 4.25 11.60 -3.17
CA ILE A 122 3.31 12.67 -3.54
C ILE A 122 2.52 13.16 -2.32
N ILE A 123 2.02 12.24 -1.48
CA ILE A 123 1.31 12.59 -0.25
C ILE A 123 2.26 13.29 0.73
N ALA A 124 3.47 12.79 0.92
CA ALA A 124 4.44 13.40 1.83
C ALA A 124 4.80 14.83 1.42
N GLN A 125 4.99 15.07 0.12
CA GLN A 125 5.22 16.41 -0.43
C GLN A 125 4.01 17.32 -0.27
N HIS A 126 2.81 16.83 -0.57
CA HIS A 126 1.57 17.61 -0.45
C HIS A 126 1.30 18.06 1.00
N PHE A 127 1.47 17.15 1.96
CA PHE A 127 1.23 17.42 3.38
C PHE A 127 2.47 17.94 4.13
N LYS A 128 3.62 18.07 3.45
CA LYS A 128 4.90 18.49 4.03
C LYS A 128 5.31 17.67 5.25
N VAL A 129 5.15 16.35 5.16
CA VAL A 129 5.48 15.39 6.24
C VAL A 129 6.70 14.55 5.87
N PRO A 130 7.46 14.06 6.85
CA PRO A 130 8.62 13.19 6.58
C PRO A 130 8.19 11.89 5.88
N PHE A 131 9.02 11.48 4.93
CA PHE A 131 8.85 10.28 4.12
C PHE A 131 9.98 9.28 4.41
N ILE A 132 9.62 8.03 4.71
CA ILE A 132 10.56 6.94 4.96
C ILE A 132 10.43 5.88 3.87
N LEU A 133 11.47 5.77 3.04
CA LEU A 133 11.56 4.76 1.98
C LEU A 133 12.11 3.44 2.53
N ARG A 134 11.34 2.35 2.40
CA ARG A 134 11.84 0.98 2.55
C ARG A 134 11.99 0.40 1.15
N ALA A 135 13.22 0.16 0.72
CA ALA A 135 13.48 -0.37 -0.62
C ALA A 135 12.89 -1.79 -0.79
N GLY A 136 12.88 -2.58 0.28
CA GLY A 136 12.40 -3.97 0.26
C GLY A 136 13.26 -4.83 -0.64
N TYR A 137 12.63 -5.70 -1.42
CA TYR A 137 13.33 -6.51 -2.42
C TYR A 137 13.71 -5.65 -3.63
N LEU A 138 14.97 -5.24 -3.69
CA LEU A 138 15.52 -4.59 -4.87
C LEU A 138 15.69 -5.65 -5.96
N MET A 139 15.10 -5.41 -7.12
CA MET A 139 15.25 -6.26 -8.28
C MET A 139 16.70 -6.14 -8.76
N SER A 140 17.57 -7.04 -8.31
CA SER A 140 18.97 -7.05 -8.71
C SER A 140 19.09 -7.50 -10.18
N LYS A 141 20.15 -7.06 -10.86
CA LYS A 141 20.48 -7.54 -12.22
C LYS A 141 20.58 -9.07 -12.31
N ASN A 142 20.82 -9.76 -11.20
CA ASN A 142 21.04 -11.22 -11.16
C ASN A 142 19.75 -12.04 -11.23
N ILE A 143 18.57 -11.46 -10.94
CA ILE A 143 17.28 -12.14 -11.16
C ILE A 143 17.02 -12.34 -12.66
N ARG A 144 17.61 -11.49 -13.50
CA ARG A 144 17.58 -11.62 -14.97
C ARG A 144 18.37 -12.84 -15.48
N LEU A 145 19.24 -13.40 -14.65
CA LEU A 145 20.03 -14.61 -14.94
C LEU A 145 19.41 -15.87 -14.31
N ASP A 146 18.38 -15.71 -13.48
CA ASP A 146 17.67 -16.83 -12.87
C ASP A 146 16.77 -17.50 -13.92
N LYS A 147 16.96 -18.80 -14.14
CA LYS A 147 16.51 -19.52 -15.36
C LYS A 147 14.99 -19.47 -15.60
N GLN A 148 14.19 -19.18 -14.57
CA GLN A 148 12.74 -19.01 -14.69
C GLN A 148 12.33 -17.71 -15.44
N ALA A 149 13.16 -16.66 -15.42
CA ALA A 149 12.90 -15.41 -16.14
C ALA A 149 13.09 -15.53 -17.67
N HIS A 150 13.77 -16.59 -18.14
CA HIS A 150 13.98 -16.84 -19.58
C HIS A 150 12.68 -17.24 -20.30
N ALA A 151 11.74 -17.88 -19.59
CA ALA A 151 10.45 -18.26 -20.16
C ALA A 151 9.58 -17.04 -20.53
N ILE A 152 9.65 -15.96 -19.73
CA ILE A 152 8.91 -14.71 -19.96
C ILE A 152 9.50 -13.94 -21.16
N LYS A 153 10.82 -14.00 -21.35
CA LYS A 153 11.51 -13.36 -22.49
C LYS A 153 11.06 -13.92 -23.84
N LYS A 154 10.69 -15.21 -23.90
CA LYS A 154 10.23 -15.85 -25.14
C LYS A 154 8.83 -15.39 -25.60
N LYS A 155 8.04 -14.79 -24.70
CA LYS A 155 6.66 -14.36 -24.99
C LYS A 155 6.54 -12.87 -25.35
N PHE A 156 7.59 -12.07 -25.13
CA PHE A 156 7.58 -10.61 -25.34
C PHE A 156 8.65 -10.10 -26.32
N LEU A 157 9.33 -10.99 -27.05
CA LEU A 157 10.31 -10.62 -28.09
C LEU A 157 9.78 -10.87 -29.51
N PHE A 158 8.48 -10.62 -29.73
CA PHE A 158 7.85 -10.73 -31.05
C PHE A 158 6.86 -9.59 -31.38
N TYR A 159 6.94 -8.45 -30.69
CA TYR A 159 6.39 -7.16 -31.15
C TYR A 159 7.23 -6.01 -30.61
#